data_AF-A0A964UPT2-F1
#
_entry.id   AF-A0A964UPT2-F1
#
_cell.length_a   1.000
_cell.length_b   1.000
_cell.length_c   1.000
_cell.angle_alpha   90.00
_cell.angle_beta   90.00
_cell.angle_gamma   90.00
#
_symmetry.space_group_name_H-M   'P 1'
#
loop_
_entity.id
_entity.type
_entity.pdbx_description
1 polymer ?
#
loop_
_entity_poly.entity_id
_entity_poly.type
_entity_poly.pdbx_seq_one_letter_code
_entity_poly.pdbx_strand_id
1 'polypeptide(L)'
;MTNGDMRNGRCGACGGSEVCWGEYVAQAGLRRPGAGKFGARKPVFDAYICAACGNTQLHLRLDAKMSSFIRNKLNWVRSQQS
;
A
#
# COMPACT_ATOMS: atom_id res chain seq x y z
N MET A 1 -2.76 -20.02 2.97
CA MET A 1 -2.22 -18.77 3.55
C MET A 1 -2.73 -17.61 2.72
N THR A 2 -3.50 -16.69 3.30
CA THR A 2 -3.72 -15.37 2.69
C THR A 2 -2.36 -14.68 2.67
N ASN A 3 -1.92 -14.26 1.50
CA ASN A 3 -0.64 -13.61 1.17
C ASN A 3 -0.38 -12.26 1.90
N GLY A 4 -1.09 -11.97 3.00
CA GLY A 4 -1.01 -10.72 3.75
C GLY A 4 -1.52 -9.49 2.98
N ASP A 5 -2.06 -9.67 1.78
CA ASP A 5 -2.62 -8.58 0.98
C ASP A 5 -3.95 -8.11 1.57
N MET A 6 -3.93 -6.89 2.10
CA MET A 6 -5.07 -6.29 2.79
C MET A 6 -6.19 -5.89 1.81
N ARG A 7 -5.95 -5.92 0.50
CA ARG A 7 -7.00 -5.81 -0.52
C ARG A 7 -8.07 -6.89 -0.40
N ASN A 8 -7.74 -8.02 0.24
CA ASN A 8 -8.67 -9.12 0.47
C ASN A 8 -9.54 -8.92 1.73
N GLY A 9 -9.50 -7.73 2.35
CA GLY A 9 -10.34 -7.40 3.52
C GLY A 9 -9.89 -8.00 4.85
N ARG A 10 -8.67 -8.55 4.92
CA ARG A 10 -8.07 -9.06 6.17
C ARG A 10 -6.71 -8.43 6.44
N CYS A 11 -6.45 -8.10 7.69
CA CYS A 11 -5.17 -7.59 8.15
C CYS A 11 -4.12 -8.71 8.16
N GLY A 12 -3.04 -8.54 7.39
CA GLY A 12 -1.92 -9.49 7.38
C GLY A 12 -1.13 -9.57 8.70
N ALA A 13 -1.29 -8.59 9.59
CA ALA A 13 -0.59 -8.55 10.88
C ALA A 13 -1.39 -9.17 12.04
N CYS A 14 -2.66 -8.78 12.22
CA CYS A 14 -3.49 -9.25 13.34
C CYS A 14 -4.61 -10.23 12.94
N GLY A 15 -4.82 -10.48 11.64
CA GLY A 15 -5.90 -11.33 11.14
C GLY A 15 -7.30 -10.71 11.17
N GLY A 16 -7.47 -9.50 11.72
CA GLY A 16 -8.74 -8.78 11.81
C GLY A 16 -9.34 -8.41 10.45
N SER A 17 -10.66 -8.22 10.40
CA SER A 17 -11.43 -7.94 9.17
C SER A 17 -11.75 -6.45 8.95
N GLU A 18 -11.37 -5.57 9.88
CA GLU A 18 -11.66 -4.14 9.82
C GLU A 18 -10.63 -3.41 8.96
N VAL A 19 -10.57 -3.72 7.67
CA VAL A 19 -9.66 -3.07 6.72
C VAL A 19 -10.37 -1.93 5.99
N CYS A 20 -9.86 -0.72 6.16
CA CYS A 20 -10.33 0.47 5.47
C CYS A 20 -9.41 0.80 4.29
N TRP A 21 -9.99 1.28 3.18
CA TRP A 21 -9.24 1.78 2.02
C TRP A 21 -9.28 3.30 1.96
N GLY A 22 -8.13 3.91 1.65
CA GLY A 22 -7.93 5.34 1.50
C GLY A 22 -6.82 5.64 0.49
N GLU A 23 -6.53 6.93 0.33
CA GLU A 23 -5.35 7.38 -0.40
C GLU A 23 -4.33 7.96 0.58
N TYR A 24 -3.08 7.56 0.46
CA TYR A 24 -1.97 8.14 1.22
C TYR A 24 -1.15 9.05 0.34
N VAL A 25 -0.85 10.25 0.85
CA VAL A 25 -0.07 11.27 0.17
C VAL A 25 1.14 11.55 1.03
N ALA A 26 2.35 11.33 0.49
CA ALA A 26 3.60 11.37 1.25
C ALA A 26 3.85 12.67 2.05
N GLN A 27 3.15 13.77 1.72
CA GLN A 27 3.23 15.06 2.42
C GLN A 27 1.91 15.53 3.06
N ALA A 28 0.80 14.82 2.87
CA ALA A 28 -0.53 15.25 3.35
C ALA A 28 -1.26 14.17 4.16
N GLY A 29 -0.66 13.00 4.36
CA GLY A 29 -1.23 11.93 5.17
C GLY A 29 -2.34 11.15 4.47
N LEU A 30 -3.16 10.46 5.26
CA LEU A 30 -4.29 9.66 4.80
C LEU A 30 -5.50 10.54 4.49
N ARG A 31 -6.16 10.27 3.37
CA ARG A 31 -7.43 10.91 3.00
C ARG A 31 -8.40 9.91 2.38
N ARG A 32 -9.64 10.35 2.22
CA ARG A 32 -10.65 9.58 1.48
C ARG A 32 -10.23 9.42 0.01
N PRO A 33 -10.54 8.26 -0.60
CA PRO A 33 -10.30 8.06 -2.03
C PRO A 33 -11.01 9.11 -2.89
N GLY A 34 -10.36 9.54 -3.98
CA GLY A 34 -10.96 10.46 -4.93
C GLY A 34 -11.11 11.91 -4.45
N ALA A 35 -10.46 12.31 -3.35
CA ALA A 35 -10.56 13.65 -2.75
C ALA A 35 -9.91 14.80 -3.58
N GLY A 36 -9.87 14.69 -4.91
CA GLY A 36 -9.38 15.72 -5.84
C GLY A 36 -7.96 15.51 -6.35
N LYS A 37 -7.62 16.20 -7.45
CA LYS A 37 -6.31 16.14 -8.12
C LYS A 37 -5.28 16.92 -7.31
N PHE A 38 -4.27 16.23 -6.78
CA PHE A 38 -3.02 16.93 -6.49
C PHE A 38 -2.45 17.44 -7.81
N GLY A 39 -1.98 18.70 -7.84
CA GLY A 39 -1.12 19.16 -8.93
C GLY A 39 -0.02 18.13 -9.15
N ALA A 40 0.27 17.84 -10.42
CA ALA A 40 1.00 16.71 -11.04
C ALA A 40 2.28 16.10 -10.40
N ARG A 41 2.59 16.32 -9.12
CA ARG A 41 3.88 16.02 -8.49
C ARG A 41 3.81 15.27 -7.16
N LYS A 42 2.65 15.05 -6.55
CA LYS A 42 2.59 14.31 -5.27
C LYS A 42 2.28 12.84 -5.51
N PRO A 43 3.12 11.91 -5.01
CA PRO A 43 2.82 10.49 -5.12
C PRO A 43 1.59 10.19 -4.27
N VAL A 44 0.57 9.61 -4.92
CA VAL A 44 -0.65 9.12 -4.29
C VAL A 44 -0.59 7.60 -4.30
N PHE A 45 -0.71 7.00 -3.12
CA PHE A 45 -0.69 5.56 -2.92
C PHE A 45 -2.09 5.10 -2.53
N ASP A 46 -2.52 3.95 -3.05
CA ASP A 46 -3.66 3.25 -2.46
C ASP A 46 -3.22 2.74 -1.07
N ALA A 47 -3.94 3.09 -0.02
CA ALA A 47 -3.59 2.74 1.36
C ALA A 47 -4.69 1.87 1.96
N TYR A 48 -4.29 0.75 2.55
CA TYR A 48 -5.18 -0.16 3.26
C TYR A 48 -4.75 -0.19 4.72
N ILE A 49 -5.67 0.13 5.62
CA ILE A 49 -5.37 0.36 7.04
C ILE A 49 -6.32 -0.49 7.88
N CYS A 50 -5.77 -1.27 8.81
CA CYS A 50 -6.56 -2.02 9.76
C CYS A 50 -6.99 -1.10 10.91
N ALA A 51 -8.29 -0.91 11.11
CA ALA A 51 -8.81 -0.10 12.21
C ALA A 51 -8.52 -0.72 13.59
N ALA A 52 -8.38 -2.05 13.68
CA ALA A 52 -8.10 -2.74 14.93
C ALA A 52 -6.67 -2.55 15.45
N CYS A 53 -5.67 -2.57 14.56
CA CYS A 53 -4.25 -2.56 14.96
C CYS A 53 -3.38 -1.49 14.29
N GLY A 54 -3.94 -0.68 13.40
CA GLY A 54 -3.22 0.37 12.67
C GLY A 54 -2.27 -0.13 11.57
N ASN A 55 -2.17 -1.44 11.34
CA ASN A 55 -1.30 -1.97 10.28
C ASN A 55 -1.69 -1.36 8.93
N THR A 56 -0.69 -0.79 8.25
CA THR A 56 -0.88 0.00 7.04
C THR A 56 -0.11 -0.64 5.89
N GLN A 57 -0.80 -0.91 4.78
CA GLN A 57 -0.22 -1.40 3.54
C GLN A 57 -0.42 -0.37 2.44
N LEU A 58 0.69 0.16 1.90
CA LEU A 58 0.70 1.08 0.78
C LEU A 58 0.92 0.33 -0.53
N HIS A 59 0.08 0.59 -1.52
CA HIS A 59 0.15 0.04 -2.86
C HIS A 59 0.52 1.16 -3.83
N LEU A 60 1.73 1.07 -4.39
CA LEU A 60 2.17 1.96 -5.45
C LEU A 60 1.72 1.41 -6.80
N ARG A 61 1.05 2.26 -7.61
CA ARG A 61 0.73 1.91 -9.00
C ARG A 61 1.99 2.04 -9.84
N LEU A 62 2.52 0.91 -10.30
CA LEU A 62 3.74 0.87 -11.09
C LEU A 62 3.42 0.89 -12.58
N ASP A 63 4.06 1.80 -13.32
CA ASP A 63 4.18 1.67 -14.77
C ASP A 63 5.36 0.73 -15.13
N ALA A 64 5.51 0.43 -16.42
CA ALA A 64 6.58 -0.46 -16.90
C ALA A 64 7.99 0.08 -16.60
N LYS A 65 8.18 1.41 -16.64
CA LYS A 65 9.46 2.06 -16.38
C LYS A 65 9.83 1.97 -14.91
N MET A 66 8.88 2.24 -14.01
CA MET A 66 9.05 2.15 -12.57
C MET A 66 9.27 0.70 -12.13
N SER A 67 8.52 -0.25 -12.71
CA SER A 67 8.72 -1.68 -12.46
C SER A 67 10.14 -2.11 -12.84
N SER A 68 10.65 -1.66 -13.99
CA SER A 68 12.00 -1.95 -14.45
C SER A 68 13.06 -1.31 -13.56
N PHE A 69 12.86 -0.05 -13.15
CA PHE A 69 13.74 0.65 -12.21
C PHE A 69 13.85 -0.10 -10.89
N ILE A 70 12.73 -0.48 -10.28
CA ILE A 70 12.70 -1.21 -9.00
C ILE A 70 13.49 -2.52 -9.10
N ARG A 71 13.23 -3.32 -10.14
CA ARG A 71 13.91 -4.61 -10.36
C ARG A 71 15.41 -4.46 -10.55
N ASN A 72 15.86 -3.36 -11.16
CA ASN A 72 17.26 -3.14 -11.50
C ASN A 72 18.05 -2.37 -10.42
N LYS A 73 17.38 -1.67 -9.50
CA LYS A 73 18.04 -0.74 -8.58
C LYS A 73 17.83 -1.04 -7.10
N LEU A 74 16.79 -1.79 -6.73
CA LEU A 74 16.52 -2.13 -5.34
C LEU A 74 16.97 -3.56 -5.03
N ASN A 75 17.49 -3.76 -3.82
CA ASN A 75 17.85 -5.09 -3.34
C ASN A 75 16.58 -5.90 -3.06
N TRP A 76 16.50 -7.11 -3.61
CA TRP A 76 15.40 -8.02 -3.32
C TRP A 76 15.57 -8.63 -1.93
N VAL A 77 14.55 -8.46 -1.07
CA VAL A 77 14.46 -9.20 0.19
C VAL A 77 13.81 -10.54 -0.12
N ARG A 78 14.58 -11.64 -0.03
CA ARG A 78 14.04 -12.99 -0.21
C ARG A 78 13.04 -13.31 0.91
N SER A 79 11.91 -13.90 0.56
CA SER A 79 11.00 -14.49 1.54
C SER A 79 11.75 -15.59 2.30
N GLN A 80 11.77 -15.51 3.62
CA GLN A 80 12.07 -16.66 4.45
C GLN A 80 10.84 -17.57 4.40
N GLN A 81 10.80 -18.48 3.45
CA GLN A 81 9.85 -19.58 3.47
C GLN A 81 10.35 -20.59 4.51
N SER A 82 9.60 -20.71 5.61
CA SER A 82 9.64 -21.82 6.56
C SER A 82 8.69 -22.92 6.12
#